data_AF-A0A4U8VWP1-F1
#
_entry.id   AF-A0A4U8VWP1-F1
#
_cell.length_a   1.000
_cell.length_b   1.000
_cell.length_c   1.000
_cell.angle_alpha   90.00
_cell.angle_beta   90.00
_cell.angle_gamma   90.00
#
_symmetry.space_group_name_H-M   'P 1'
#
loop_
_entity.id
_entity.type
_entity.pdbx_description
1 polymer ?
#
loop_
_entity_poly.entity_id
_entity_poly.type
_entity_poly.pdbx_seq_one_letter_code
_entity_poly.pdbx_strand_id
1 'polypeptide(L)'
;MSVRDELRYRIEISEPGRLEQSWWRIENTGTPGQVCAALTELATRLCRDLLDSTVGTRVHRLCWFGYRVEGADGTVLAHDEDMVRACELPSVFWTVAATVGDSRATPRPS
;
A
#
# COMPACT_ATOMS: atom_id res chain seq x y z
N MET A 1 -7.82 22.90 -6.89
CA MET A 1 -7.24 22.13 -5.78
C MET A 1 -5.73 22.31 -5.84
N SER A 2 -5.07 22.60 -4.72
CA SER A 2 -3.64 22.90 -4.74
C SER A 2 -2.85 21.60 -4.79
N VAL A 3 -1.79 21.56 -5.60
CA VAL A 3 -0.81 20.44 -5.67
C VAL A 3 -0.24 20.11 -4.28
N ARG A 4 -0.33 21.05 -3.32
CA ARG A 4 0.07 20.87 -1.92
C ARG A 4 -0.70 19.80 -1.15
N ASP A 5 -1.91 19.46 -1.60
CA ASP A 5 -2.75 18.46 -0.93
C ASP A 5 -2.65 17.06 -1.57
N GLU A 6 -1.79 16.90 -2.59
CA GLU A 6 -1.58 15.62 -3.25
C GLU A 6 -0.55 14.77 -2.51
N LEU A 7 -0.80 13.46 -2.49
CA LEU A 7 0.09 12.44 -1.98
C LEU A 7 0.63 11.62 -3.14
N ARG A 8 1.93 11.35 -3.12
CA ARG A 8 2.57 10.33 -3.95
C ARG A 8 2.63 9.04 -3.15
N TYR A 9 2.24 7.93 -3.77
CA TYR A 9 2.41 6.60 -3.20
C TYR A 9 3.16 5.70 -4.15
N ARG A 10 4.07 4.89 -3.59
CA ARG A 10 4.77 3.81 -4.28
C ARG A 10 4.56 2.54 -3.48
N ILE A 11 4.25 1.45 -4.18
CA ILE A 11 4.06 0.14 -3.58
C ILE A 11 4.77 -0.88 -4.45
N GLU A 12 5.48 -1.77 -3.79
CA GLU A 12 6.17 -2.89 -4.39
C GLU A 12 5.83 -4.14 -3.61
N ILE A 13 5.66 -5.22 -4.35
CA ILE A 13 5.53 -6.54 -3.79
C ILE A 13 6.48 -7.41 -4.63
N SER A 14 7.09 -8.44 -4.05
CA SER A 14 7.93 -9.40 -4.79
C SER A 14 8.04 -10.76 -4.10
N GLU A 15 8.62 -11.73 -4.79
CA GLU A 15 9.07 -12.98 -4.15
C GLU A 15 10.24 -12.70 -3.18
N PRO A 16 10.36 -13.47 -2.09
CA PRO A 16 11.48 -13.34 -1.16
C PRO A 16 12.84 -13.46 -1.85
N GLY A 17 13.77 -12.56 -1.53
CA GLY A 17 15.12 -12.58 -2.08
C GLY A 17 15.23 -12.14 -3.55
N ARG A 18 14.14 -11.68 -4.18
CA ARG A 18 14.12 -11.17 -5.55
C ARG A 18 13.70 -9.70 -5.62
N LEU A 19 14.45 -8.84 -4.92
CA LEU A 19 14.23 -7.37 -4.95
C LEU A 19 14.31 -6.79 -6.37
N GLU A 20 15.09 -7.40 -7.27
CA GLU A 20 15.22 -6.96 -8.66
C GLU A 20 14.15 -7.55 -9.62
N GLN A 21 13.27 -8.43 -9.13
CA GLN A 21 12.15 -8.98 -9.91
C GLN A 21 10.83 -8.69 -9.19
N SER A 22 10.48 -7.41 -9.15
CA SER A 22 9.17 -6.96 -8.67
C SER A 22 8.07 -7.60 -9.52
N TRP A 23 7.27 -8.50 -8.94
CA TRP A 23 6.11 -9.10 -9.63
C TRP A 23 4.97 -8.08 -9.82
N TRP A 24 5.03 -6.95 -9.10
CA TRP A 24 4.01 -5.92 -9.02
C TRP A 24 4.61 -4.65 -8.41
N ARG A 25 4.52 -3.53 -9.15
CA ARG A 25 4.92 -2.19 -8.71
C ARG A 25 3.89 -1.20 -9.21
N ILE A 26 3.46 -0.30 -8.34
CA ILE A 26 2.66 0.87 -8.72
C ILE A 26 3.26 2.11 -8.10
N GLU A 27 3.19 3.20 -8.84
CA GLU A 27 3.55 4.51 -8.37
C GLU A 27 2.59 5.51 -8.98
N ASN A 28 1.93 6.31 -8.13
CA ASN A 28 0.96 7.30 -8.60
C ASN A 28 0.80 8.43 -7.58
N THR A 29 0.10 9.48 -8.01
CA THR A 29 -0.23 10.64 -7.20
C THR A 29 -1.74 10.79 -7.13
N GLY A 30 -2.25 11.24 -5.98
CA GLY A 30 -3.65 11.56 -5.82
C GLY A 30 -3.95 12.27 -4.52
N THR A 31 -5.17 12.75 -4.37
CA THR A 31 -5.66 13.25 -3.09
C THR A 31 -5.64 12.14 -2.02
N PRO A 32 -5.63 12.46 -0.72
CA PRO A 32 -5.70 11.46 0.35
C PRO A 32 -6.87 10.49 0.18
N GLY A 33 -8.04 10.98 -0.27
CA GLY A 33 -9.20 10.14 -0.54
C GLY A 33 -8.98 9.16 -1.71
N GLN A 34 -8.33 9.61 -2.79
CA GLN A 34 -7.98 8.74 -3.92
C GLN A 34 -6.92 7.71 -3.53
N VAL A 35 -5.90 8.10 -2.77
CA VAL A 35 -4.86 7.18 -2.30
C VAL A 35 -5.44 6.14 -1.33
N CYS A 36 -6.28 6.56 -0.38
CA CYS A 36 -7.01 5.65 0.52
C CYS A 36 -7.86 4.64 -0.27
N ALA A 37 -8.63 5.11 -1.26
CA ALA A 37 -9.43 4.24 -2.11
C ALA A 37 -8.57 3.26 -2.91
N ALA A 38 -7.46 3.72 -3.50
CA ALA A 38 -6.54 2.87 -4.26
C ALA A 38 -5.89 1.78 -3.38
N LEU A 39 -5.47 2.12 -2.16
CA LEU A 39 -4.91 1.16 -1.19
C LEU A 39 -5.95 0.14 -0.72
N THR A 40 -7.19 0.59 -0.47
CA THR A 40 -8.31 -0.29 -0.10
C THR A 40 -8.67 -1.26 -1.23
N GLU A 41 -8.67 -0.77 -2.47
CA GLU A 41 -8.92 -1.59 -3.65
C GLU A 41 -7.79 -2.62 -3.84
N LEU A 42 -6.53 -2.21 -3.68
CA LEU A 42 -5.39 -3.12 -3.73
C LEU A 42 -5.53 -4.25 -2.70
N ALA A 43 -5.80 -3.92 -1.44
CA ALA A 43 -6.01 -4.91 -0.38
C ALA A 43 -7.13 -5.90 -0.74
N THR A 44 -8.24 -5.39 -1.29
CA THR A 44 -9.38 -6.21 -1.73
C THR A 44 -9.00 -7.16 -2.87
N ARG A 45 -8.24 -6.67 -3.86
CA ARG A 45 -7.76 -7.49 -4.98
C ARG A 45 -6.80 -8.58 -4.49
N LEU A 46 -5.84 -8.23 -3.63
CA LEU A 46 -4.92 -9.19 -3.02
C LEU A 46 -5.68 -10.26 -2.23
N CYS A 47 -6.65 -9.87 -1.41
CA CYS A 47 -7.47 -10.80 -0.65
C CYS A 47 -8.19 -11.79 -1.58
N ARG A 48 -8.84 -11.31 -2.64
CA ARG A 48 -9.50 -12.16 -3.64
C ARG A 48 -8.51 -13.10 -4.34
N ASP A 49 -7.41 -12.56 -4.85
CA ASP A 49 -6.44 -13.30 -5.66
C ASP A 49 -5.69 -14.37 -4.83
N LEU A 50 -5.55 -14.15 -3.52
CA LEU A 50 -4.98 -15.12 -2.58
C LEU A 50 -6.00 -16.17 -2.15
N LEU A 51 -7.26 -15.79 -1.93
CA LEU A 51 -8.32 -16.72 -1.52
C LEU A 51 -8.89 -17.54 -2.67
N ASP A 52 -8.60 -17.19 -3.93
CA ASP A 52 -9.02 -17.98 -5.08
C ASP A 52 -8.34 -19.36 -5.04
N SER A 53 -9.16 -20.38 -4.80
CA SER A 53 -8.81 -21.78 -4.48
C SER A 53 -7.88 -22.48 -5.47
N THR A 54 -7.75 -21.95 -6.69
CA THR A 54 -6.79 -22.46 -7.69
C THR A 54 -5.33 -22.17 -7.33
N VAL A 55 -5.09 -21.25 -6.39
CA VAL A 55 -3.77 -20.74 -6.00
C VAL A 55 -3.36 -21.20 -4.59
N GLY A 56 -4.10 -22.13 -3.96
CA GLY A 56 -4.03 -22.47 -2.53
C GLY A 56 -2.66 -22.80 -1.91
N THR A 57 -1.61 -22.99 -2.71
CA THR A 57 -0.22 -23.14 -2.23
C THR A 57 0.54 -21.81 -2.06
N ARG A 58 0.03 -20.66 -2.51
CA ARG A 58 0.71 -19.35 -2.40
C ARG A 58 0.29 -18.54 -1.19
N VAL A 59 -0.86 -18.82 -0.60
CA VAL A 59 -1.43 -18.09 0.55
C VAL A 59 -0.47 -18.05 1.75
N HIS A 60 0.26 -19.15 1.97
CA HIS A 60 1.23 -19.27 3.06
C HIS A 60 2.68 -19.02 2.63
N ARG A 61 2.93 -18.67 1.36
CA ARG A 61 4.28 -18.31 0.92
C ARG A 61 4.63 -16.95 1.49
N LEU A 62 5.90 -16.80 1.86
CA LEU A 62 6.45 -15.49 2.18
C LEU A 62 6.50 -14.64 0.90
N CYS A 63 6.23 -13.35 1.05
CA CYS A 63 6.44 -12.32 0.05
C CYS A 63 7.14 -11.13 0.70
N TRP A 64 8.00 -10.48 -0.06
CA TRP A 64 8.52 -9.18 0.34
C TRP A 64 7.54 -8.10 -0.13
N PHE A 65 7.38 -7.05 0.67
CA PHE A 65 6.64 -5.86 0.27
C PHE A 65 7.38 -4.60 0.73
N GLY A 66 7.10 -3.52 0.02
CA GLY A 66 7.49 -2.18 0.43
C GLY A 66 6.45 -1.17 0.02
N TYR A 67 6.16 -0.21 0.88
CA TYR A 67 5.32 0.93 0.51
C TYR A 67 5.88 2.23 1.08
N ARG A 68 5.58 3.33 0.39
CA ARG A 68 5.89 4.68 0.83
C ARG A 68 4.79 5.61 0.35
N VAL A 69 4.21 6.38 1.27
CA VAL A 69 3.24 7.44 1.01
C VAL A 69 3.82 8.76 1.52
N GLU A 70 3.95 9.73 0.63
CA GLU A 70 4.55 11.04 0.94
C GLU A 70 3.70 12.19 0.40
N GLY A 71 3.73 13.32 1.09
CA GLY A 71 3.17 14.57 0.59
C GLY A 71 4.04 15.18 -0.53
N ALA A 72 3.49 16.17 -1.23
CA ALA A 72 4.22 16.90 -2.27
C ALA A 72 5.48 17.62 -1.77
N ASP A 73 5.59 17.87 -0.46
CA ASP A 73 6.77 18.45 0.20
C ASP A 73 7.84 17.39 0.57
N GLY A 74 7.59 16.11 0.27
CA GLY A 74 8.46 14.99 0.62
C GLY A 74 8.27 14.47 2.06
N THR A 75 7.33 15.04 2.83
CA THR A 75 7.01 14.53 4.16
C THR A 75 6.41 13.13 4.04
N VAL A 76 7.04 12.15 4.70
CA VAL A 76 6.56 10.76 4.71
C VAL A 76 5.43 10.63 5.72
N LEU A 77 4.26 10.20 5.25
CA LEU A 77 3.09 9.93 6.08
C LEU A 77 3.09 8.49 6.61
N ALA A 78 3.47 7.55 5.75
CA ALA A 78 3.57 6.14 6.10
C ALA A 78 4.59 5.46 5.19
N HIS A 79 5.40 4.59 5.77
CA HIS A 79 6.28 3.71 5.02
C HIS A 79 6.51 2.43 5.82
N ASP A 80 6.73 1.34 5.11
CA ASP A 80 7.21 0.09 5.70
C ASP A 80 7.80 -0.80 4.61
N GLU A 81 8.73 -1.66 4.99
CA GLU A 81 9.35 -2.67 4.12
C GLU A 81 9.66 -3.92 4.94
N ASP A 82 8.99 -5.03 4.64
CA ASP A 82 9.17 -6.27 5.39
C ASP A 82 8.81 -7.51 4.55
N MET A 83 9.00 -8.68 5.14
CA MET A 83 8.61 -9.97 4.61
C MET A 83 7.49 -10.58 5.45
N VAL A 84 6.33 -10.81 4.83
CA VAL A 84 5.14 -11.37 5.48
C VAL A 84 4.62 -12.57 4.72
N ARG A 85 3.71 -13.34 5.32
CA ARG A 85 2.94 -14.33 4.54
C ARG A 85 2.03 -13.58 3.59
N ALA A 86 1.84 -14.11 2.39
CA ALA A 86 0.99 -13.48 1.39
C ALA A 86 -0.42 -13.17 1.93
N CYS A 87 -0.99 -14.06 2.75
CA CYS A 87 -2.29 -13.85 3.39
C CYS A 87 -2.37 -12.66 4.36
N GLU A 88 -1.24 -12.17 4.88
CA GLU A 88 -1.19 -11.04 5.82
C GLU A 88 -1.15 -9.69 5.09
N LEU A 89 -0.77 -9.70 3.80
CA LEU A 89 -0.55 -8.52 2.99
C LEU A 89 -1.80 -7.62 2.79
N PRO A 90 -3.03 -8.16 2.62
CA PRO A 90 -4.23 -7.31 2.59
C PRO A 90 -4.40 -6.45 3.84
N SER A 91 -4.13 -7.01 5.02
CA SER A 91 -4.26 -6.29 6.30
C SER A 91 -3.28 -5.14 6.43
N VAL A 92 -2.06 -5.29 5.90
CA VAL A 92 -1.08 -4.21 5.82
C VAL A 92 -1.65 -3.05 5.02
N PHE A 93 -2.18 -3.32 3.81
CA PHE A 93 -2.70 -2.29 2.92
C PHE A 93 -4.00 -1.63 3.41
N TRP A 94 -4.89 -2.37 4.09
CA TRP A 94 -6.03 -1.76 4.78
C TRP A 94 -5.60 -0.83 5.91
N THR A 95 -4.57 -1.21 6.68
CA THR A 95 -4.07 -0.38 7.79
C THR A 95 -3.50 0.94 7.29
N VAL A 96 -2.65 0.92 6.26
CA VAL A 96 -2.14 2.17 5.68
C VAL A 96 -3.24 2.99 5.00
N ALA A 97 -4.25 2.35 4.38
CA ALA A 97 -5.39 3.07 3.83
C ALA A 97 -6.15 3.85 4.91
N ALA A 98 -6.37 3.25 6.08
CA ALA A 98 -6.99 3.90 7.23
C ALA A 98 -6.14 5.08 7.72
N THR A 99 -4.83 4.90 7.90
CA THR A 99 -3.91 5.98 8.28
C THR A 99 -3.95 7.16 7.30
N VAL A 100 -3.96 6.89 5.99
CA VAL A 100 -4.06 7.93 4.96
C VAL A 100 -5.43 8.63 4.99
N GLY A 101 -6.51 7.89 5.22
CA GLY A 101 -7.85 8.44 5.38
C GLY A 101 -7.97 9.35 6.61
N ASP A 102 -7.40 8.93 7.74
CA ASP A 102 -7.44 9.64 9.02
C ASP A 102 -6.49 10.84 9.08
N SER A 103 -5.44 10.87 8.27
CA SER A 103 -4.54 12.05 8.14
C SER A 103 -5.30 13.31 7.68
N ARG A 104 -6.52 13.17 7.16
CA ARG A 104 -7.45 14.25 6.84
C ARG A 104 -8.14 14.84 8.09
N ALA A 105 -8.21 14.10 9.19
CA ALA A 105 -8.96 14.45 10.40
C ALA A 105 -8.16 15.35 11.36
N THR A 106 -6.86 15.56 11.14
CA THR A 106 -6.03 16.46 11.96
C THR A 106 -5.90 17.82 11.26
N PRO A 107 -6.76 18.81 11.54
CA PRO A 107 -6.46 20.17 11.13
C PRO A 107 -5.17 20.60 11.82
N ARG A 108 -4.18 21.08 11.05
CA ARG A 108 -3.01 21.76 11.61
C ARG A 108 -3.50 22.89 12.51
N PRO A 109 -3.07 22.99 13.79
CA PRO A 109 -3.34 24.19 14.57
C PRO A 109 -2.68 25.37 13.84
N SER A 110 -3.46 26.44 13.69
CA SER A 110 -3.05 27.70 13.07
C SER A 110 -2.05 28.45 13.93
#